data_AF-A0A1R2B1D0-F1
#
_entry.id   AF-A0A1R2B1D0-F1
#
_cell.length_a   1.000
_cell.length_b   1.000
_cell.length_c   1.000
_cell.angle_alpha   90.00
_cell.angle_beta   90.00
_cell.angle_gamma   90.00
#
_symmetry.space_group_name_H-M   'P 1'
#
loop_
_entity.id
_entity.type
_entity.pdbx_description
1 polymer ?
#
loop_
_entity_poly.entity_id
_entity_poly.type
_entity_poly.pdbx_seq_one_letter_code
_entity_poly.pdbx_strand_id
1 'polypeptide(L)'
;MQMNNPEAELHAELVQIASLMTEGNPNNKFKAMLYNFASRGADVRALQNNRNQINDKGESIMMDPALHLEALNKNPDPNRLYPWQINSCEKLYERLRSDSNTIEFYLEKFDICESSLQDIQNDFYIKYPERIRQITEGQSRLMEKLCMTRYKLERYLESRNALIKDSGLEMRIVAKQDQIKKKLEIKNKIDKLDPSNMNEIKSISVPQEKLDDIVAVMEMQRASIADLRKLVLSDLSKVQSVEASLEKNKKSS
;
A
#
# COMPACT_ATOMS: atom_id res chain seq x y z
N MET A 1 51.84 61.05 -2.45
CA MET A 1 51.28 59.86 -3.10
C MET A 1 51.46 58.70 -2.13
N GLN A 2 50.42 58.34 -1.38
CA GLN A 2 50.46 57.17 -0.52
C GLN A 2 50.51 55.94 -1.43
N MET A 3 51.55 55.12 -1.26
CA MET A 3 51.61 53.81 -1.90
C MET A 3 50.52 52.95 -1.26
N ASN A 4 49.48 52.64 -2.03
CA ASN A 4 48.52 51.61 -1.66
C ASN A 4 49.29 50.31 -1.44
N ASN A 5 49.20 49.74 -0.24
CA ASN A 5 49.80 48.47 0.08
C ASN A 5 48.88 47.35 -0.43
N PRO A 6 49.22 46.67 -1.53
CA PRO A 6 48.34 45.67 -2.15
C PRO A 6 48.03 44.49 -1.22
N GLU A 7 48.92 44.19 -0.26
CA GLU A 7 48.69 43.14 0.75
C GLU A 7 47.60 43.54 1.75
N ALA A 8 47.51 44.83 2.10
CA ALA A 8 46.47 45.35 2.98
C ALA A 8 45.09 45.38 2.28
N GLU A 9 45.07 45.69 0.99
CA GLU A 9 43.86 45.64 0.16
C GLU A 9 43.35 44.19 0.03
N LEU A 10 44.23 43.24 -0.31
CA LEU A 10 43.86 41.82 -0.39
C LEU A 10 43.34 41.27 0.94
N HIS A 11 43.99 41.62 2.06
CA HIS A 11 43.53 41.18 3.38
C HIS A 11 42.15 41.75 3.72
N ALA A 12 41.90 43.02 3.42
CA ALA A 12 40.60 43.66 3.61
C ALA A 12 39.50 42.98 2.77
N GLU A 13 39.80 42.62 1.52
CA GLU A 13 38.87 41.88 0.65
C GLU A 13 38.57 40.48 1.20
N LEU A 14 39.59 39.74 1.67
CA LEU A 14 39.40 38.42 2.27
C LEU A 14 38.55 38.48 3.55
N VAL A 15 38.76 39.48 4.41
CA VAL A 15 37.94 39.70 5.60
C VAL A 15 36.50 40.05 5.20
N GLN A 16 36.31 40.86 4.16
CA GLN A 16 34.98 41.18 3.64
C GLN A 16 34.28 39.92 3.11
N ILE A 17 34.97 39.09 2.33
CA ILE A 17 34.42 37.82 1.81
C ILE A 17 34.07 36.86 2.96
N ALA A 18 34.96 36.71 3.95
CA ALA A 18 34.70 35.89 5.13
C ALA A 18 33.48 36.39 5.91
N SER A 19 33.32 37.71 6.06
CA SER A 19 32.14 38.30 6.70
C SER A 19 30.85 37.96 5.96
N LEU A 20 30.86 37.94 4.62
CA LEU A 20 29.70 37.59 3.78
C LEU A 20 29.31 36.11 3.86
N MET A 21 30.15 35.26 4.48
CA MET A 21 29.87 33.85 4.73
C MET A 21 29.60 33.56 6.21
N THR A 22 29.68 34.57 7.07
CA THR A 22 29.51 34.40 8.52
C THR A 22 28.04 34.30 8.91
N GLU A 23 27.75 33.40 9.83
CA GLU A 23 26.41 33.23 10.38
C GLU A 23 25.95 34.51 11.12
N GLY A 24 24.71 34.96 10.88
CA GLY A 24 24.17 36.17 11.49
C GLY A 24 24.53 37.49 10.79
N ASN A 25 25.42 37.48 9.79
CA ASN A 25 25.63 38.67 8.97
C ASN A 25 24.36 38.97 8.14
N PRO A 26 23.78 40.19 8.21
CA PRO A 26 22.61 40.56 7.40
C PRO A 26 22.88 40.49 5.90
N ASN A 27 24.14 40.61 5.47
CA ASN A 27 24.57 40.50 4.07
C ASN A 27 25.14 39.11 3.72
N ASN A 28 24.87 38.09 4.55
CA ASN A 28 25.31 36.73 4.26
C ASN A 28 24.76 36.29 2.89
N LYS A 29 25.65 35.90 1.98
CA LYS A 29 25.31 35.48 0.62
C LYS A 29 24.87 34.01 0.52
N PHE A 30 25.07 33.24 1.57
CA PHE A 30 24.66 31.85 1.75
C PHE A 30 23.30 31.72 2.46
N LYS A 31 22.35 32.59 2.12
CA LYS A 31 20.98 32.52 2.63
C LYS A 31 20.07 31.76 1.66
N ALA A 32 19.45 30.70 2.13
CA ALA A 32 18.43 29.98 1.39
C ALA A 32 17.27 29.59 2.33
N MET A 33 16.08 29.40 1.76
CA MET A 33 14.93 28.88 2.50
C MET A 33 14.66 27.45 2.04
N LEU A 34 14.62 26.53 2.98
CA LEU A 34 14.09 25.19 2.80
C LEU A 34 12.74 25.06 3.48
N TYR A 35 12.04 23.96 3.21
CA TYR A 35 10.74 23.69 3.80
C TYR A 35 10.80 22.44 4.68
N ASN A 36 10.36 22.59 5.94
CA ASN A 36 10.25 21.50 6.88
C ASN A 36 8.83 20.99 6.94
N PHE A 37 8.68 19.68 7.13
CA PHE A 37 7.37 19.06 7.32
C PHE A 37 6.89 19.28 8.75
N ALA A 38 5.66 19.76 8.90
CA ALA A 38 5.00 19.92 10.19
C ALA A 38 4.60 18.54 10.73
N SER A 39 4.96 18.26 11.98
CA SER A 39 4.55 17.02 12.65
C SER A 39 3.03 16.94 12.78
N ARG A 40 2.52 15.70 12.86
CA ARG A 40 1.08 15.45 12.94
C ARG A 40 0.50 16.12 14.20
N GLY A 41 -0.42 17.07 14.01
CA GLY A 41 -1.05 17.82 15.10
C GLY A 41 -0.39 19.16 15.43
N ALA A 42 0.72 19.53 14.77
CA ALA A 42 1.30 20.86 14.90
C ALA A 42 0.43 21.91 14.19
N ASP A 43 0.37 23.12 14.76
CA ASP A 43 -0.25 24.26 14.09
C ASP A 43 0.72 24.82 13.03
N VAL A 44 0.48 24.42 11.78
CA VAL A 44 1.31 24.82 10.64
C VAL A 44 1.32 26.33 10.44
N ARG A 45 0.20 27.02 10.74
CA ARG A 45 0.15 28.48 10.62
C ARG A 45 1.02 29.15 11.68
N ALA A 46 1.02 28.64 12.90
CA ALA A 46 1.90 29.12 13.95
C ALA A 46 3.38 28.91 13.58
N LEU A 47 3.71 27.75 13.01
CA LEU A 47 5.08 27.44 12.54
C LEU A 47 5.50 28.32 11.36
N GLN A 48 4.60 28.56 10.41
CA GLN A 48 4.85 29.44 9.26
C GLN A 48 5.09 30.89 9.66
N ASN A 49 4.36 31.39 10.65
CA ASN A 49 4.52 32.75 11.16
C ASN A 49 5.70 32.89 12.12
N ASN A 50 6.30 31.79 12.57
CA ASN A 50 7.42 31.83 13.48
C ASN A 50 8.71 32.19 12.73
N ARG A 51 9.22 33.39 13.00
CA ARG A 51 10.47 33.89 12.41
C ARG A 51 11.72 33.60 13.24
N ASN A 52 11.54 33.06 14.45
CA ASN A 52 12.62 32.74 15.36
C ASN A 52 13.11 31.32 15.11
N GLN A 53 14.38 31.20 14.74
CA GLN A 53 15.10 29.94 14.70
C GLN A 53 16.05 29.85 15.88
N ILE A 54 16.29 28.64 16.36
CA ILE A 54 17.26 28.39 17.41
C ILE A 54 18.55 27.93 16.72
N ASN A 55 19.68 28.54 17.05
CA ASN A 55 20.99 28.07 16.59
C ASN A 55 21.54 26.96 17.50
N ASP A 56 22.71 26.42 17.15
CA ASP A 56 23.32 25.30 17.89
C ASP A 56 23.75 25.68 19.31
N LYS A 57 23.79 26.99 19.61
CA LYS A 57 24.07 27.57 20.93
C LYS A 57 22.80 27.84 21.74
N GLY A 58 21.62 27.51 21.20
CA GLY A 58 20.33 27.77 21.85
C GLY A 58 19.84 29.21 21.72
N GLU A 59 20.50 30.04 20.92
CA GLU A 59 20.17 31.46 20.73
C GLU A 59 19.11 31.62 19.63
N SER A 60 18.17 32.55 19.87
CA SER A 60 17.14 32.89 18.90
C SER A 60 17.71 33.79 17.81
N ILE A 61 17.84 33.26 16.59
CA ILE A 61 18.19 34.00 15.38
C ILE A 61 16.90 34.31 14.61
N MET A 62 16.72 35.58 14.27
CA MET A 62 15.63 36.03 13.41
C MET A 62 15.92 35.73 11.95
N MET A 63 14.96 35.12 11.26
CA MET A 63 15.00 34.95 9.81
C MET A 63 14.87 36.29 9.08
N ASP A 64 15.50 36.36 7.90
CA ASP A 64 15.42 37.49 7.00
C ASP A 64 13.95 37.75 6.60
N PRO A 65 13.37 38.93 6.91
CA PRO A 65 11.95 39.19 6.68
C PRO A 65 11.55 39.09 5.20
N ALA A 66 12.39 39.59 4.29
CA ALA A 66 12.06 39.62 2.87
C ALA A 66 12.06 38.21 2.29
N LEU A 67 13.12 37.44 2.61
CA LEU A 67 13.26 36.07 2.13
C LEU A 67 12.20 35.14 2.73
N HIS A 68 11.85 35.34 4.01
CA HIS A 68 10.81 34.56 4.67
C HIS A 68 9.43 34.82 4.06
N LEU A 69 9.08 36.08 3.78
CA LEU A 69 7.81 36.42 3.12
C LEU A 69 7.72 35.81 1.71
N GLU A 70 8.82 35.87 0.95
CA GLU A 70 8.90 35.24 -0.35
C GLU A 70 8.70 33.72 -0.27
N ALA A 71 9.33 33.06 0.70
CA ALA A 71 9.17 31.62 0.92
C ALA A 71 7.75 31.24 1.35
N LEU A 72 7.06 32.06 2.15
CA LEU A 72 5.65 31.82 2.45
C LEU A 72 4.78 31.88 1.20
N ASN A 73 5.02 32.86 0.32
CA ASN A 73 4.27 33.00 -0.93
C ASN A 73 4.56 31.89 -1.94
N LYS A 74 5.79 31.36 -1.94
CA LYS A 74 6.25 30.29 -2.84
C LYS A 74 6.19 28.90 -2.20
N ASN A 75 5.51 28.75 -1.08
CA ASN A 75 5.43 27.47 -0.38
C ASN A 75 4.64 26.45 -1.23
N PRO A 76 5.24 25.32 -1.63
CA PRO A 76 4.57 24.34 -2.48
C PRO A 76 3.46 23.57 -1.76
N ASP A 77 3.48 23.49 -0.43
CA ASP A 77 2.41 22.87 0.36
C ASP A 77 2.20 23.62 1.69
N PRO A 78 1.42 24.72 1.67
CA PRO A 78 1.17 25.52 2.86
C PRO A 78 0.45 24.79 4.00
N ASN A 79 -0.12 23.61 3.76
CA ASN A 79 -0.83 22.86 4.79
C ASN A 79 0.08 21.92 5.58
N ARG A 80 1.29 21.65 5.07
CA ARG A 80 2.21 20.68 5.67
C ARG A 80 3.62 21.21 5.82
N LEU A 81 3.97 22.26 5.11
CA LEU A 81 5.32 22.78 5.06
C LEU A 81 5.42 24.15 5.71
N TYR A 82 6.51 24.39 6.43
CA TYR A 82 6.87 25.71 6.94
C TYR A 82 8.32 26.05 6.56
N PRO A 83 8.62 27.33 6.31
CA PRO A 83 9.92 27.75 5.83
C PRO A 83 10.97 27.72 6.95
N TRP A 84 12.19 27.32 6.60
CA TRP A 84 13.36 27.23 7.48
C TRP A 84 14.58 27.80 6.75
N GLN A 85 15.18 28.85 7.30
CA GLN A 85 16.37 29.47 6.74
C GLN A 85 17.63 28.63 7.01
N ILE A 86 18.43 28.47 5.98
CA ILE A 86 19.82 27.98 6.02
C ILE A 86 20.72 29.16 5.70
N ASN A 87 21.76 29.34 6.51
CA ASN A 87 22.67 30.47 6.46
C ASN A 87 24.16 30.05 6.39
N SER A 88 24.45 28.75 6.30
CA SER A 88 25.80 28.21 6.20
C SER A 88 25.81 26.85 5.50
N CYS A 89 26.97 26.45 4.97
CA CYS A 89 27.18 25.11 4.45
C CYS A 89 27.06 24.03 5.53
N GLU A 90 27.41 24.36 6.77
CA GLU A 90 27.30 23.46 7.92
C GLU A 90 25.84 23.07 8.18
N LYS A 91 24.93 24.04 8.25
CA LYS A 91 23.49 23.77 8.41
C LYS A 91 22.89 23.02 7.23
N LEU A 92 23.38 23.26 6.01
CA LEU A 92 22.98 22.48 4.85
C LEU A 92 23.44 21.02 4.98
N TYR A 93 24.66 20.79 5.45
CA TYR A 93 25.20 19.46 5.69
C TYR A 93 24.43 18.72 6.80
N GLU A 94 24.12 19.39 7.91
CA GLU A 94 23.29 18.82 8.97
C GLU A 94 21.90 18.43 8.47
N ARG A 95 21.31 19.29 7.63
CA ARG A 95 20.04 18.98 7.00
C ARG A 95 20.13 17.73 6.12
N LEU A 96 21.13 17.66 5.25
CA LEU A 96 21.37 16.49 4.41
C LEU A 96 21.56 15.22 5.24
N ARG A 97 22.31 15.31 6.35
CA ARG A 97 22.49 14.18 7.28
C ARG A 97 21.17 13.75 7.92
N SER A 98 20.33 14.69 8.34
CA SER A 98 19.00 14.40 8.87
C SER A 98 18.09 13.74 7.82
N ASP A 99 18.15 14.21 6.58
CA ASP A 99 17.38 13.65 5.47
C ASP A 99 17.86 12.23 5.13
N SER A 100 19.18 11.97 5.13
CA SER A 100 19.75 10.63 4.95
C SER A 100 19.26 9.65 6.02
N ASN A 101 19.32 10.04 7.30
CA ASN A 101 18.81 9.19 8.40
C ASN A 101 17.31 8.88 8.24
N THR A 102 16.55 9.86 7.73
CA THR A 102 15.11 9.72 7.49
C THR A 102 14.84 8.75 6.34
N ILE A 103 15.66 8.79 5.27
CA ILE A 103 15.59 7.84 4.16
C ILE A 103 15.90 6.42 4.64
N GLU A 104 16.95 6.22 5.41
CA GLU A 104 17.30 4.92 6.00
C GLU A 104 16.15 4.35 6.83
N PHE A 105 15.54 5.20 7.68
CA PHE A 105 14.35 4.82 8.43
C PHE A 105 13.19 4.38 7.52
N TYR A 106 12.92 5.09 6.43
CA TYR A 106 11.85 4.70 5.50
C TYR A 106 12.16 3.41 4.75
N LEU A 107 13.42 3.18 4.37
CA LEU A 107 13.84 1.92 3.73
C LEU A 107 13.57 0.73 4.65
N GLU A 108 13.94 0.84 5.94
CA GLU A 108 13.64 -0.20 6.93
C GLU A 108 12.12 -0.47 7.03
N LYS A 109 11.29 0.58 6.98
CA LYS A 109 9.82 0.42 6.97
C LYS A 109 9.31 -0.24 5.70
N PHE A 110 9.89 0.05 4.54
CA PHE A 110 9.53 -0.60 3.30
C PHE A 110 9.85 -2.10 3.33
N ASP A 111 11.02 -2.49 3.85
CA ASP A 111 11.43 -3.89 3.97
C ASP A 111 10.47 -4.69 4.87
N ILE A 112 10.02 -4.09 5.97
CA ILE A 112 9.01 -4.69 6.86
C ILE A 112 7.67 -4.88 6.12
N CYS A 113 7.24 -3.88 5.35
CA CYS A 113 6.01 -3.96 4.57
C CYS A 113 6.10 -5.02 3.46
N GLU A 114 7.24 -5.11 2.77
CA GLU A 114 7.48 -6.12 1.73
C GLU A 114 7.46 -7.53 2.32
N SER A 115 8.13 -7.74 3.46
CA SER A 115 8.11 -9.02 4.17
C SER A 115 6.68 -9.42 4.57
N SER A 116 5.91 -8.47 5.10
CA SER A 116 4.50 -8.71 5.48
C SER A 116 3.62 -9.04 4.27
N LEU A 117 3.85 -8.39 3.13
CA LEU A 117 3.14 -8.68 1.88
C LEU A 117 3.51 -10.06 1.36
N GLN A 118 4.77 -10.45 1.43
CA GLN A 118 5.22 -11.78 1.03
C GLN A 118 4.58 -12.87 1.88
N ASP A 119 4.46 -12.66 3.19
CA ASP A 119 3.75 -13.58 4.10
C ASP A 119 2.28 -13.73 3.73
N ILE A 120 1.58 -12.62 3.48
CA ILE A 120 0.18 -12.63 3.03
C ILE A 120 0.03 -13.35 1.69
N GLN A 121 0.96 -13.14 0.75
CA GLN A 121 0.94 -13.83 -0.53
C GLN A 121 1.16 -15.33 -0.36
N ASN A 122 2.10 -15.75 0.50
CA ASN A 122 2.35 -17.15 0.79
C ASN A 122 1.11 -17.82 1.40
N ASP A 123 0.43 -17.13 2.31
CA ASP A 123 -0.84 -17.61 2.87
C ASP A 123 -1.91 -17.75 1.79
N PHE A 124 -2.07 -16.73 0.92
CA PHE A 124 -3.07 -16.69 -0.14
C PHE A 124 -2.86 -17.71 -1.25
N TYR A 125 -1.64 -17.89 -1.74
CA TYR A 125 -1.37 -18.73 -2.91
C TYR A 125 -1.03 -20.18 -2.54
N ILE A 126 -0.53 -20.43 -1.33
CA ILE A 126 -0.10 -21.77 -0.93
C ILE A 126 -1.07 -22.34 0.09
N LYS A 127 -1.26 -21.69 1.24
CA LYS A 127 -1.98 -22.29 2.37
C LYS A 127 -3.49 -22.38 2.14
N TYR A 128 -4.13 -21.31 1.68
CA TYR A 128 -5.59 -21.31 1.51
C TYR A 128 -6.09 -22.27 0.42
N PRO A 129 -5.48 -22.34 -0.78
CA PRO A 129 -5.89 -23.29 -1.81
C PRO A 129 -5.77 -24.74 -1.36
N GLU A 130 -4.70 -25.07 -0.62
CA GLU A 130 -4.50 -26.41 -0.08
C GLU A 130 -5.58 -26.77 0.95
N ARG A 131 -5.92 -25.83 1.83
CA ARG A 131 -6.99 -26.02 2.81
C ARG A 131 -8.37 -26.15 2.14
N ILE A 132 -8.64 -25.35 1.11
CA ILE A 132 -9.87 -25.48 0.30
C ILE A 132 -9.94 -26.86 -0.34
N ARG A 133 -8.83 -27.32 -0.94
CA ARG A 133 -8.76 -28.67 -1.54
C ARG A 133 -9.07 -29.75 -0.50
N GLN A 134 -8.44 -29.70 0.67
CA GLN A 134 -8.67 -30.68 1.75
C GLN A 134 -10.13 -30.69 2.23
N ILE A 135 -10.74 -29.51 2.37
CA ILE A 135 -12.15 -29.40 2.76
C ILE A 135 -13.07 -29.98 1.68
N THR A 136 -12.83 -29.66 0.41
CA THR A 136 -13.62 -30.17 -0.73
C THR A 136 -13.51 -31.69 -0.87
N GLU A 137 -12.32 -32.26 -0.70
CA GLU A 137 -12.13 -33.71 -0.66
C GLU A 137 -12.86 -34.35 0.53
N GLY A 138 -12.78 -33.73 1.71
CA GLY A 138 -13.50 -34.17 2.90
C GLY A 138 -15.03 -34.16 2.72
N GLN A 139 -15.56 -33.09 2.13
CA GLN A 139 -16.98 -32.98 1.78
C GLN A 139 -17.40 -34.07 0.78
N SER A 140 -16.59 -34.34 -0.23
CA SER A 140 -16.87 -35.37 -1.23
C SER A 140 -16.96 -36.77 -0.60
N ARG A 141 -16.03 -37.11 0.30
CA ARG A 141 -16.06 -38.37 1.07
C ARG A 141 -17.27 -38.47 1.98
N LEU A 142 -17.66 -37.36 2.62
CA LEU A 142 -18.86 -37.33 3.47
C LEU A 142 -20.13 -37.55 2.64
N MET A 143 -20.20 -36.92 1.47
CA MET A 143 -21.32 -37.08 0.54
C MET A 143 -21.46 -38.53 0.07
N GLU A 144 -20.35 -39.18 -0.28
CA GLU A 144 -20.34 -40.60 -0.65
C GLU A 144 -20.89 -41.50 0.49
N LYS A 145 -20.44 -41.26 1.73
CA LYS A 145 -20.95 -41.99 2.92
C LYS A 145 -22.44 -41.75 3.16
N LEU A 146 -22.92 -40.52 2.96
CA LEU A 146 -24.33 -40.18 3.09
C LEU A 146 -25.18 -40.90 2.03
N CYS A 147 -24.74 -40.91 0.77
CA CYS A 147 -25.39 -41.65 -0.31
C CYS A 147 -25.47 -43.15 0.00
N MET A 148 -24.37 -43.77 0.45
CA MET A 148 -24.35 -45.20 0.80
C MET A 148 -25.25 -45.52 2.00
N THR A 149 -25.27 -44.68 3.03
CA THR A 149 -26.15 -44.85 4.19
C THR A 149 -27.61 -44.72 3.79
N ARG A 150 -27.94 -43.73 2.95
CA ARG A 150 -29.28 -43.54 2.40
C ARG A 150 -29.74 -44.77 1.61
N TYR A 151 -28.91 -45.28 0.72
CA TYR A 151 -29.23 -46.48 -0.06
C TYR A 151 -29.51 -47.71 0.82
N LYS A 152 -28.68 -47.94 1.86
CA LYS A 152 -28.92 -49.02 2.83
C LYS A 152 -30.25 -48.85 3.57
N LEU A 153 -30.59 -47.63 3.94
CA LEU A 153 -31.86 -47.31 4.60
C LEU A 153 -33.05 -47.57 3.66
N GLU A 154 -32.97 -47.13 2.41
CA GLU A 154 -33.99 -47.38 1.38
C GLU A 154 -34.22 -48.88 1.20
N ARG A 155 -33.16 -49.68 1.02
CA ARG A 155 -33.24 -51.15 0.96
C ARG A 155 -33.86 -51.77 2.21
N TYR A 156 -33.48 -51.31 3.40
CA TYR A 156 -34.06 -51.82 4.65
C TYR A 156 -35.56 -51.52 4.73
N LEU A 157 -35.98 -50.31 4.34
CA LEU A 157 -37.38 -49.91 4.33
C LEU A 157 -38.18 -50.70 3.30
N GLU A 158 -37.63 -50.97 2.12
CA GLU A 158 -38.24 -51.83 1.10
C GLU A 158 -38.47 -53.25 1.62
N SER A 159 -37.42 -53.90 2.16
CA SER A 159 -37.52 -55.24 2.74
C SER A 159 -38.52 -55.29 3.90
N ARG A 160 -38.52 -54.28 4.77
CA ARG A 160 -39.47 -54.18 5.88
C ARG A 160 -40.91 -54.03 5.37
N ASN A 161 -41.14 -53.19 4.36
CA ASN A 161 -42.46 -52.98 3.78
C ASN A 161 -43.00 -54.25 3.09
N ALA A 162 -42.13 -55.05 2.46
CA ALA A 162 -42.49 -56.35 1.91
C ALA A 162 -42.94 -57.33 3.01
N LEU A 163 -42.19 -57.44 4.11
CA LEU A 163 -42.57 -58.25 5.28
C LEU A 163 -43.88 -57.80 5.96
N ILE A 164 -44.13 -56.49 5.97
CA ILE A 164 -45.37 -55.92 6.53
C ILE A 164 -46.59 -56.33 5.68
N LYS A 165 -46.46 -56.31 4.36
CA LYS A 165 -47.51 -56.74 3.42
C LYS A 165 -47.95 -58.19 3.65
N ASP A 166 -47.00 -59.05 4.01
CA ASP A 166 -47.28 -60.47 4.30
C ASP A 166 -47.85 -60.74 5.70
N SER A 167 -47.92 -59.74 6.61
CA SER A 167 -48.25 -59.95 8.04
C SER A 167 -49.59 -59.34 8.50
N GLY A 168 -50.40 -58.76 7.61
CA GLY A 168 -51.72 -58.21 7.96
C GLY A 168 -51.70 -56.95 8.86
N LEU A 169 -50.52 -56.36 9.09
CA LEU A 169 -50.31 -55.12 9.87
C LEU A 169 -50.57 -53.83 9.08
N GLU A 170 -51.03 -53.94 7.82
CA GLU A 170 -51.14 -52.86 6.83
C GLU A 170 -51.88 -51.62 7.35
N MET A 171 -53.02 -51.78 8.02
CA MET A 171 -53.86 -50.63 8.42
C MET A 171 -53.20 -49.70 9.44
N ARG A 172 -52.38 -50.22 10.37
CA ARG A 172 -51.67 -49.36 11.35
C ARG A 172 -50.50 -48.61 10.72
N ILE A 173 -49.97 -49.13 9.62
CA ILE A 173 -48.81 -48.59 8.92
C ILE A 173 -49.24 -47.54 7.89
N VAL A 174 -50.41 -47.71 7.25
CA VAL A 174 -51.04 -46.66 6.43
C VAL A 174 -51.30 -45.39 7.24
N ALA A 175 -51.84 -45.51 8.45
CA ALA A 175 -52.08 -44.36 9.33
C ALA A 175 -50.78 -43.62 9.73
N LYS A 176 -49.67 -44.36 9.96
CA LYS A 176 -48.36 -43.75 10.22
C LYS A 176 -47.69 -43.23 8.94
N GLN A 177 -47.93 -43.84 7.79
CA GLN A 177 -47.47 -43.35 6.49
C GLN A 177 -48.12 -42.02 6.14
N ASP A 178 -49.41 -41.80 6.44
CA ASP A 178 -50.05 -40.50 6.26
C ASP A 178 -49.48 -39.41 7.19
N GLN A 179 -49.13 -39.80 8.41
CA GLN A 179 -48.44 -38.92 9.36
C GLN A 179 -47.02 -38.56 8.88
N ILE A 180 -46.32 -39.51 8.26
CA ILE A 180 -45.00 -39.30 7.65
C ILE A 180 -45.12 -38.55 6.32
N LYS A 181 -46.18 -38.75 5.51
CA LYS A 181 -46.48 -38.02 4.27
C LYS A 181 -46.68 -36.54 4.56
N LYS A 182 -47.41 -36.20 5.62
CA LYS A 182 -47.54 -34.82 6.11
C LYS A 182 -46.20 -34.23 6.56
N LYS A 183 -45.33 -35.01 7.21
CA LYS A 183 -43.96 -34.57 7.54
C LYS A 183 -43.05 -34.48 6.31
N LEU A 184 -43.33 -35.28 5.28
CA LEU A 184 -42.69 -35.27 3.97
C LEU A 184 -43.34 -34.27 3.00
N GLU A 185 -44.32 -33.45 3.37
CA GLU A 185 -44.72 -32.29 2.56
C GLU A 185 -43.59 -31.24 2.47
N ILE A 186 -42.51 -31.40 3.24
CA ILE A 186 -41.20 -30.78 2.98
C ILE A 186 -40.67 -31.17 1.59
N LYS A 187 -41.02 -32.36 1.07
CA LYS A 187 -40.80 -32.78 -0.32
C LYS A 187 -41.46 -31.84 -1.32
N ASN A 188 -42.64 -31.23 -1.06
CA ASN A 188 -43.19 -30.21 -1.97
C ASN A 188 -42.46 -28.86 -1.88
N LYS A 189 -41.73 -28.59 -0.79
CA LYS A 189 -40.81 -27.44 -0.69
C LYS A 189 -39.44 -27.75 -1.31
N ILE A 190 -39.04 -29.02 -1.36
CA ILE A 190 -37.81 -29.51 -2.01
C ILE A 190 -38.02 -29.80 -3.50
N ASP A 191 -39.20 -30.23 -3.95
CA ASP A 191 -39.52 -30.47 -5.35
C ASP A 191 -39.77 -29.14 -6.10
N LYS A 192 -39.97 -28.04 -5.36
CA LYS A 192 -39.81 -26.66 -5.91
C LYS A 192 -38.34 -26.27 -6.10
N LEU A 193 -37.40 -27.01 -5.53
CA LEU A 193 -35.98 -26.98 -5.91
C LEU A 193 -35.79 -28.07 -6.97
N ASP A 194 -36.19 -27.74 -8.20
CA ASP A 194 -36.11 -28.62 -9.36
C ASP A 194 -34.71 -29.25 -9.50
N PRO A 195 -34.57 -30.58 -9.62
CA PRO A 195 -33.30 -31.24 -9.94
C PRO A 195 -32.69 -30.77 -11.27
N SER A 196 -33.50 -30.19 -12.15
CA SER A 196 -33.04 -29.52 -13.38
C SER A 196 -32.19 -28.28 -13.06
N ASN A 197 -32.43 -27.59 -11.93
CA ASN A 197 -31.60 -26.49 -11.44
C ASN A 197 -30.31 -26.99 -10.74
N MET A 198 -30.20 -28.26 -10.36
CA MET A 198 -28.96 -28.82 -9.79
C MET A 198 -27.93 -29.19 -10.86
N ASN A 199 -28.36 -29.47 -12.09
CA ASN A 199 -27.45 -29.57 -13.25
C ASN A 199 -26.97 -28.18 -13.70
N GLU A 200 -27.75 -27.11 -13.45
CA GLU A 200 -27.29 -25.73 -13.57
C GLU A 200 -26.32 -25.32 -12.44
N ILE A 201 -26.38 -25.93 -11.25
CA ILE A 201 -25.44 -25.60 -10.16
C ILE A 201 -24.11 -26.35 -10.26
N LYS A 202 -24.08 -27.55 -10.86
CA LYS A 202 -22.82 -28.20 -11.27
C LYS A 202 -22.13 -27.47 -12.44
N SER A 203 -22.86 -26.56 -13.08
CA SER A 203 -22.39 -25.68 -14.12
C SER A 203 -22.75 -24.22 -13.82
N ILE A 204 -22.54 -23.77 -12.57
CA ILE A 204 -22.00 -22.40 -12.42
C ILE A 204 -20.55 -22.46 -12.90
N SER A 205 -20.41 -22.78 -14.20
CA SER A 205 -19.39 -22.18 -15.01
C SER A 205 -19.65 -20.71 -14.80
N VAL A 206 -18.73 -20.04 -14.10
CA VAL A 206 -18.58 -18.60 -14.29
C VAL A 206 -18.59 -18.44 -15.81
N PRO A 207 -19.53 -17.63 -16.37
CA PRO A 207 -19.63 -17.51 -17.82
C PRO A 207 -18.22 -17.24 -18.34
N GLN A 208 -17.76 -18.02 -19.32
CA GLN A 208 -16.38 -17.89 -19.80
C GLN A 208 -16.10 -16.42 -20.16
N GLU A 209 -17.10 -15.70 -20.70
CA GLU A 209 -17.08 -14.25 -20.89
C GLU A 209 -16.75 -13.43 -19.63
N LYS A 210 -17.26 -13.78 -18.43
CA LYS A 210 -16.91 -13.09 -17.18
C LYS A 210 -15.54 -13.47 -16.63
N LEU A 211 -15.07 -14.69 -16.90
CA LEU A 211 -13.70 -15.09 -16.59
C LEU A 211 -12.71 -14.41 -17.56
N ASP A 212 -13.07 -14.34 -18.83
CA ASP A 212 -12.33 -13.67 -19.89
C ASP A 212 -12.34 -12.15 -19.66
N ASP A 213 -13.42 -11.55 -19.13
CA ASP A 213 -13.47 -10.16 -18.70
C ASP A 213 -12.52 -9.91 -17.51
N ILE A 214 -12.48 -10.81 -16.53
CA ILE A 214 -11.57 -10.70 -15.38
C ILE A 214 -10.12 -10.88 -15.82
N VAL A 215 -9.85 -11.85 -16.71
CA VAL A 215 -8.52 -12.06 -17.30
C VAL A 215 -8.12 -10.86 -18.16
N ALA A 216 -9.03 -10.30 -18.97
CA ALA A 216 -8.78 -9.10 -19.78
C ALA A 216 -8.52 -7.86 -18.91
N VAL A 217 -9.24 -7.69 -17.80
CA VAL A 217 -8.98 -6.62 -16.83
C VAL A 217 -7.62 -6.83 -16.15
N MET A 218 -7.27 -8.05 -15.77
CA MET A 218 -5.97 -8.37 -15.20
C MET A 218 -4.83 -8.19 -16.20
N GLU A 219 -5.02 -8.54 -17.47
CA GLU A 219 -4.06 -8.32 -18.55
C GLU A 219 -3.91 -6.83 -18.88
N MET A 220 -5.01 -6.05 -18.91
CA MET A 220 -4.96 -4.58 -19.01
C MET A 220 -4.22 -3.95 -17.84
N GLN A 221 -4.45 -4.41 -16.61
CA GLN A 221 -3.74 -3.93 -15.44
C GLN A 221 -2.25 -4.32 -15.49
N ARG A 222 -1.92 -5.54 -15.96
CA ARG A 222 -0.54 -5.96 -16.19
C ARG A 222 0.15 -5.12 -17.25
N ALA A 223 -0.51 -4.82 -18.35
CA ALA A 223 -0.01 -3.97 -19.42
C ALA A 223 0.22 -2.54 -18.90
N SER A 224 -0.74 -1.98 -18.14
CA SER A 224 -0.62 -0.66 -17.51
C SER A 224 0.55 -0.58 -16.52
N ILE A 225 0.74 -1.63 -15.71
CA ILE A 225 1.90 -1.72 -14.79
C ILE A 225 3.21 -1.86 -15.56
N ALA A 226 3.23 -2.59 -16.68
CA ALA A 226 4.41 -2.73 -17.53
C ALA A 226 4.76 -1.41 -18.25
N ASP A 227 3.77 -0.66 -18.69
CA ASP A 227 3.93 0.67 -19.30
C ASP A 227 4.43 1.69 -18.28
N LEU A 228 3.88 1.67 -17.06
CA LEU A 228 4.38 2.49 -15.95
C LEU A 228 5.83 2.13 -15.60
N ARG A 229 6.19 0.84 -15.60
CA ARG A 229 7.58 0.41 -15.40
C ARG A 229 8.49 0.88 -16.53
N LYS A 230 8.07 0.82 -17.79
CA LYS A 230 8.82 1.36 -18.93
C LYS A 230 9.00 2.87 -18.83
N LEU A 231 7.96 3.59 -18.39
CA LEU A 231 8.03 5.03 -18.20
C LEU A 231 9.06 5.39 -17.12
N VAL A 232 8.98 4.71 -15.97
CA VAL A 232 9.91 4.91 -14.85
C VAL A 232 11.34 4.55 -15.24
N LEU A 233 11.56 3.46 -15.99
CA LEU A 233 12.89 3.09 -16.47
C LEU A 233 13.41 4.08 -17.54
N SER A 234 12.54 4.61 -18.39
CA SER A 234 12.90 5.67 -19.35
C SER A 234 13.31 6.94 -18.62
N ASP A 235 12.55 7.35 -17.60
CA ASP A 235 12.87 8.55 -16.84
C ASP A 235 14.13 8.36 -15.98
N LEU A 236 14.35 7.16 -15.43
CA LEU A 236 15.60 6.80 -14.79
C LEU A 236 16.79 6.91 -15.76
N SER A 237 16.65 6.42 -17.00
CA SER A 237 17.71 6.51 -18.02
C SER A 237 17.99 7.96 -18.46
N LYS A 238 16.97 8.83 -18.48
CA LYS A 238 17.13 10.27 -18.74
C LYS A 238 17.83 10.95 -17.58
N VAL A 239 17.47 10.62 -16.34
CA VAL A 239 18.13 11.14 -15.13
C VAL A 239 19.60 10.74 -15.13
N GLN A 240 19.90 9.47 -15.41
CA GLN A 240 21.28 8.99 -15.52
C GLN A 240 22.05 9.65 -16.67
N SER A 241 21.40 9.93 -17.81
CA SER A 241 21.98 10.71 -18.92
C SER A 241 22.30 12.15 -18.52
N VAL A 242 21.44 12.77 -17.71
CA VAL A 242 21.64 14.12 -17.18
C VAL A 242 22.77 14.12 -16.14
N GLU A 243 22.79 13.14 -15.24
CA GLU A 243 23.87 12.92 -14.27
C GLU A 243 25.23 12.72 -14.96
N ALA A 244 25.29 11.87 -15.98
CA ALA A 244 26.51 11.64 -16.77
C ALA A 244 26.96 12.88 -17.54
N SER A 245 26.03 13.72 -18.01
CA SER A 245 26.34 15.00 -18.68
C SER A 245 26.87 16.04 -17.68
N LEU A 246 26.34 16.04 -16.45
CA LEU A 246 26.80 16.89 -15.34
C LEU A 246 28.20 16.46 -14.85
N GLU A 247 28.47 15.16 -14.77
CA GLU A 247 29.80 14.65 -14.41
C GLU A 247 30.85 14.92 -15.50
N LYS A 248 30.48 14.86 -16.79
CA LYS A 248 31.35 15.28 -17.89
C LYS A 248 31.70 16.76 -17.82
N ASN A 249 30.73 17.62 -17.52
CA ASN A 249 30.97 19.06 -17.33
C ASN A 249 31.87 19.33 -16.11
N LYS A 250 31.75 18.54 -15.03
CA LYS A 250 32.62 18.60 -13.85
C LYS A 250 34.07 18.19 -14.10
N LYS A 251 34.35 17.31 -15.07
CA LYS A 251 35.71 16.89 -15.45
C LYS A 251 36.34 17.76 -16.56
N SER A 252 35.54 18.62 -17.20
CA SER A 252 35.97 19.55 -18.27
C SER A 252 36.29 20.95 -17.75
N SER A 253 36.03 21.21 -16.46
CA SER A 253 36.55 22.33 -15.67
C SER A 253 37.71 21.85 -14.80
#